data_AF-A0A1V5J1A1-F1
#
_entry.id   AF-A0A1V5J1A1-F1
#
_cell.length_a   1.000
_cell.length_b   1.000
_cell.length_c   1.000
_cell.angle_alpha   90.00
_cell.angle_beta   90.00
_cell.angle_gamma   90.00
#
_symmetry.space_group_name_H-M   'P 1'
#
loop_
_entity.id
_entity.type
_entity.pdbx_description
1 polymer ?
#
loop_
_entity_poly.entity_id
_entity_poly.type
_entity_poly.pdbx_seq_one_letter_code
_entity_poly.pdbx_strand_id
1 'polypeptide(L)'
;MKELFPLALVVTPNIPEAESLSGMKIKKIAHMRKAAEIIFNMGAKNVLVKGGHLQGEEKKVSMDILYDGKKYQEFSAEWIHTKNTHGTGCTFASLLAAGIAQGRNISDAAQFAKIMVTKAINNSISLGKGHGTLNVGIEYYSLKGKNECLLELQKAVNYLMYRKLGKLIPEVSSNLVYAKKDARNEKQVAGFPGRIIRVLDEAHVVTNPQFGASGHMAHVVLTVMKHDASYRSAMNIKYAEKTVDICKKVGFAVKSFDRKDEPIEKKDKEGFSLEWGVNKVLEQSKIIPDIIYDKGGWGKEPMIRVLGKNPLDVVNKIERVFKHL
;
A
#
# COMPACT_ATOMS: atom_id res chain seq x y z
N MET A 1 24.73 2.34 -28.50
CA MET A 1 24.86 0.92 -28.09
C MET A 1 26.22 0.64 -27.47
N LYS A 2 27.32 0.77 -28.21
CA LYS A 2 28.70 0.58 -27.70
C LYS A 2 29.05 1.44 -26.48
N GLU A 3 28.46 2.63 -26.35
CA GLU A 3 28.69 3.52 -25.20
C GLU A 3 27.70 3.30 -24.04
N LEU A 4 26.47 2.85 -24.34
CA LEU A 4 25.38 2.75 -23.36
C LEU A 4 25.37 1.38 -22.65
N PHE A 5 25.55 0.30 -23.41
CA PHE A 5 25.37 -1.06 -22.89
C PHE A 5 26.40 -1.43 -21.83
N PRO A 6 27.70 -1.09 -21.96
CA PRO A 6 28.67 -1.31 -20.90
C PRO A 6 28.31 -0.67 -19.55
N LEU A 7 27.49 0.39 -19.56
CA LEU A 7 27.04 1.09 -18.35
C LEU A 7 25.71 0.55 -17.81
N ALA A 8 24.96 -0.20 -18.62
CA ALA A 8 23.62 -0.65 -18.28
C ALA A 8 23.64 -1.86 -17.33
N LEU A 9 23.05 -1.68 -16.14
CA LEU A 9 22.82 -2.80 -15.21
C LEU A 9 21.86 -3.83 -15.81
N VAL A 10 20.81 -3.36 -16.50
CA VAL A 10 19.85 -4.19 -17.22
C VAL A 10 19.37 -3.46 -18.46
N VAL A 11 19.26 -4.17 -19.58
CA VAL A 11 18.60 -3.68 -20.80
C VAL A 11 17.32 -4.47 -21.03
N THR A 12 16.25 -3.80 -21.48
CA THR A 12 14.91 -4.41 -21.55
C THR A 12 14.29 -4.37 -22.97
N PRO A 13 14.93 -4.93 -24.01
CA PRO A 13 14.39 -4.86 -25.37
C PRO A 13 13.05 -5.62 -25.51
N ASN A 14 12.10 -5.10 -26.28
CA ASN A 14 10.98 -5.89 -26.80
C ASN A 14 11.42 -6.77 -27.98
N ILE A 15 10.52 -7.56 -28.58
CA ILE A 15 10.89 -8.42 -29.72
C ILE A 15 11.46 -7.63 -30.90
N PRO A 16 10.79 -6.60 -31.47
CA PRO A 16 11.39 -5.82 -32.56
C PRO A 16 12.77 -5.22 -32.25
N GLU A 17 12.94 -4.67 -31.06
CA GLU A 17 14.22 -4.13 -30.58
C GLU A 17 15.27 -5.24 -30.48
N ALA A 18 14.91 -6.39 -29.89
CA ALA A 18 15.81 -7.52 -29.75
C ALA A 18 16.22 -8.11 -31.12
N GLU A 19 15.30 -8.19 -32.08
CA GLU A 19 15.63 -8.58 -33.46
C GLU A 19 16.63 -7.61 -34.09
N SER A 20 16.40 -6.30 -33.94
CA SER A 20 17.30 -5.28 -34.47
C SER A 20 18.68 -5.33 -33.82
N LEU A 21 18.77 -5.63 -32.53
CA LEU A 21 20.03 -5.66 -31.80
C LEU A 21 20.81 -6.95 -32.04
N SER A 22 20.13 -8.09 -32.10
CA SER A 22 20.77 -9.39 -32.29
C SER A 22 21.02 -9.74 -33.76
N GLY A 23 20.36 -9.05 -34.70
CA GLY A 23 20.40 -9.37 -36.12
C GLY A 23 19.65 -10.66 -36.49
N MET A 24 18.85 -11.23 -35.57
CA MET A 24 18.13 -12.49 -35.79
C MET A 24 16.62 -12.31 -35.71
N LYS A 25 15.87 -13.19 -36.38
CA LYS A 25 14.41 -13.25 -36.26
C LYS A 25 13.96 -14.09 -35.07
N ILE A 26 13.02 -13.56 -34.29
CA ILE A 26 12.55 -14.18 -33.05
C ILE A 26 11.12 -14.68 -33.25
N LYS A 27 10.99 -15.99 -33.44
CA LYS A 27 9.70 -16.67 -33.69
C LYS A 27 9.23 -17.54 -32.52
N LYS A 28 10.10 -17.83 -31.56
CA LYS A 28 9.82 -18.67 -30.39
C LYS A 28 10.70 -18.30 -29.20
N ILE A 29 10.34 -18.76 -28.00
CA ILE A 29 11.05 -18.53 -26.74
C ILE A 29 12.55 -18.89 -26.85
N ALA A 30 12.88 -20.01 -27.53
CA ALA A 30 14.27 -20.39 -27.75
C ALA A 30 15.09 -19.34 -28.53
N HIS A 31 14.46 -18.57 -29.42
CA HIS A 31 15.15 -17.48 -30.14
C HIS A 31 15.33 -16.25 -29.24
N MET A 32 14.39 -15.98 -28.32
CA MET A 32 14.55 -14.91 -27.34
C MET A 32 15.76 -15.15 -26.44
N ARG A 33 15.98 -16.40 -26.01
CA ARG A 33 17.17 -16.80 -25.23
C ARG A 33 18.46 -16.50 -25.99
N LYS A 34 18.56 -16.94 -27.25
CA LYS A 34 19.72 -16.64 -28.13
C LYS A 34 19.92 -15.15 -28.36
N ALA A 35 18.85 -14.40 -28.58
CA ALA A 35 18.93 -12.95 -28.72
C ALA A 35 19.46 -12.30 -27.43
N ALA A 36 19.04 -12.78 -26.26
CA ALA A 36 19.53 -12.28 -24.97
C ALA A 36 21.04 -12.50 -24.81
N GLU A 37 21.58 -13.66 -25.20
CA GLU A 37 23.03 -13.94 -25.19
C GLU A 37 23.81 -12.98 -26.11
N ILE A 38 23.33 -12.77 -27.35
CA ILE A 38 23.99 -11.86 -28.31
C ILE A 38 24.02 -10.43 -27.75
N ILE A 39 22.88 -9.97 -27.22
CA ILE A 39 22.72 -8.62 -26.66
C ILE A 39 23.57 -8.47 -25.38
N PHE A 40 23.72 -9.53 -24.58
CA PHE A 40 24.56 -9.54 -23.39
C PHE A 40 26.04 -9.32 -23.79
N ASN A 41 26.49 -10.00 -24.84
CA ASN A 41 27.85 -9.85 -25.38
C ASN A 41 28.15 -8.46 -25.96
N MET A 42 27.15 -7.58 -26.08
CA MET A 42 27.36 -6.16 -26.41
C MET A 42 27.74 -5.30 -25.19
N GLY A 43 27.82 -5.88 -23.98
CA GLY A 43 28.37 -5.25 -22.78
C GLY A 43 27.37 -5.01 -21.63
N ALA A 44 26.09 -5.33 -21.81
CA ALA A 44 25.09 -5.20 -20.75
C ALA A 44 25.32 -6.22 -19.63
N LYS A 45 25.11 -5.84 -18.37
CA LYS A 45 25.28 -6.77 -17.23
C LYS A 45 24.14 -7.79 -17.10
N ASN A 46 22.96 -7.45 -17.60
CA ASN A 46 21.77 -8.30 -17.65
C ASN A 46 20.91 -7.91 -18.85
N VAL A 47 20.23 -8.88 -19.46
CA VAL A 47 19.33 -8.66 -20.59
C VAL A 47 17.96 -9.24 -20.31
N LEU A 48 16.92 -8.42 -20.36
CA LEU A 48 15.52 -8.85 -20.23
C LEU A 48 14.77 -8.66 -21.54
N VAL A 49 14.58 -9.74 -22.29
CA VAL A 49 13.82 -9.71 -23.55
C VAL A 49 12.33 -9.86 -23.26
N LYS A 50 11.54 -8.84 -23.60
CA LYS A 50 10.09 -8.82 -23.37
C LYS A 50 9.36 -9.51 -24.54
N GLY A 51 8.61 -10.57 -24.27
CA GLY A 51 7.96 -11.39 -25.30
C GLY A 51 6.55 -10.94 -25.68
N GLY A 52 6.06 -9.82 -25.15
CA GLY A 52 4.75 -9.23 -25.49
C GLY A 52 4.48 -8.91 -26.97
N HIS A 53 5.35 -9.30 -27.90
CA HIS A 53 5.21 -9.15 -29.35
C HIS A 53 5.50 -10.47 -30.11
N LEU A 54 5.70 -11.58 -29.40
CA LEU A 54 5.97 -12.88 -30.01
C LEU A 54 4.74 -13.34 -30.80
N GLN A 55 4.94 -13.66 -32.09
CA GLN A 55 3.87 -14.16 -32.96
C GLN A 55 3.67 -15.67 -32.75
N GLY A 56 2.43 -16.13 -32.64
CA GLY A 56 2.06 -17.54 -32.44
C GLY A 56 0.54 -17.72 -32.28
N GLU A 57 0.05 -18.94 -32.53
CA GLU A 57 -1.38 -19.25 -32.74
C GLU A 57 -2.26 -19.13 -31.47
N GLU A 58 -1.67 -19.10 -30.28
CA GLU A 58 -2.42 -18.88 -29.03
C GLU A 58 -1.72 -17.85 -28.13
N LYS A 59 -2.07 -16.58 -28.29
CA LYS A 59 -1.68 -15.47 -27.40
C LYS A 59 -2.37 -15.59 -26.03
N LYS A 60 -2.07 -16.66 -25.28
CA LYS A 60 -2.60 -16.90 -23.93
C LYS A 60 -1.68 -16.34 -22.84
N VAL A 61 -0.37 -16.34 -23.09
CA VAL A 61 0.66 -15.95 -22.11
C VAL A 61 1.68 -15.02 -22.76
N SER A 62 2.07 -13.97 -22.03
CA SER A 62 3.22 -13.13 -22.34
C SER A 62 4.43 -13.58 -21.52
N MET A 63 5.45 -14.11 -22.19
CA MET A 63 6.69 -14.58 -21.56
C MET A 63 7.81 -13.54 -21.71
N ASP A 64 8.48 -13.18 -20.62
CA ASP A 64 9.71 -12.39 -20.66
C ASP A 64 10.89 -13.24 -20.17
N ILE A 65 12.08 -13.01 -20.71
CA ILE A 65 13.28 -13.80 -20.38
C ILE A 65 14.38 -12.86 -19.90
N LEU A 66 14.86 -13.09 -18.68
CA LEU A 66 16.06 -12.46 -18.14
C LEU A 66 17.25 -13.39 -18.28
N TYR A 67 18.37 -12.85 -18.75
CA TYR A 67 19.67 -13.51 -18.83
C TYR A 67 20.73 -12.68 -18.09
N ASP A 68 21.45 -13.31 -17.17
CA ASP A 68 22.47 -12.69 -16.31
C ASP A 68 23.92 -13.04 -16.73
N GLY A 69 24.08 -13.69 -17.89
CA GLY A 69 25.36 -14.22 -18.36
C GLY A 69 25.64 -15.67 -17.95
N LYS A 70 24.80 -16.27 -17.08
CA LYS A 70 24.96 -17.65 -16.62
C LYS A 70 23.70 -18.47 -16.77
N LYS A 71 22.56 -17.91 -16.38
CA LYS A 71 21.27 -18.60 -16.34
C LYS A 71 20.17 -17.74 -16.93
N TYR A 72 19.09 -18.44 -17.28
CA TYR A 72 17.86 -17.85 -17.74
C TYR A 72 16.82 -17.88 -16.63
N GLN A 73 16.03 -16.81 -16.54
CA GLN A 73 14.85 -16.75 -15.70
C GLN A 73 13.67 -16.28 -16.55
N GLU A 74 12.53 -16.94 -16.37
CA GLU A 74 11.34 -16.74 -17.17
C GLU A 74 10.22 -16.14 -16.33
N PHE A 75 9.57 -15.11 -16.86
CA PHE A 75 8.47 -14.41 -16.20
C PHE A 75 7.25 -14.42 -17.10
N SER A 76 6.26 -15.22 -16.73
CA SER A 76 4.99 -15.32 -17.45
C SER A 76 3.91 -14.47 -16.80
N ALA A 77 3.00 -13.97 -17.63
CA ALA A 77 1.73 -13.41 -17.20
C ALA A 77 0.66 -13.67 -18.27
N GLU A 78 -0.61 -13.60 -17.87
CA GLU A 78 -1.72 -13.68 -18.83
C GLU A 78 -1.58 -12.62 -19.92
N TRP A 79 -1.87 -13.02 -21.16
CA TRP A 79 -1.93 -12.10 -22.27
C TRP A 79 -3.24 -11.31 -22.24
N ILE A 80 -3.15 -9.99 -22.08
CA ILE A 80 -4.32 -9.12 -22.07
C ILE A 80 -4.66 -8.68 -23.50
N HIS A 81 -5.84 -9.04 -23.99
CA HIS A 81 -6.35 -8.61 -25.29
C HIS A 81 -6.85 -7.15 -25.24
N THR A 82 -5.96 -6.19 -25.51
CA THR A 82 -6.31 -4.76 -25.56
C THR A 82 -5.56 -4.02 -26.66
N LYS A 83 -6.16 -2.93 -27.16
CA LYS A 83 -5.51 -1.95 -28.05
C LYS A 83 -4.71 -0.90 -27.26
N ASN A 84 -4.82 -0.90 -25.93
CA ASN A 84 -4.25 0.14 -25.08
C ASN A 84 -2.86 -0.28 -24.57
N THR A 85 -1.89 -0.34 -25.48
CA THR A 85 -0.52 -0.81 -25.19
C THR A 85 0.51 0.31 -25.15
N HIS A 86 0.08 1.57 -25.28
CA HIS A 86 0.96 2.71 -25.25
C HIS A 86 1.59 2.87 -23.85
N GLY A 87 2.92 3.03 -23.80
CA GLY A 87 3.66 3.18 -22.54
C GLY A 87 4.03 1.88 -21.83
N THR A 88 3.72 0.69 -22.36
CA THR A 88 4.10 -0.62 -21.78
C THR A 88 5.59 -0.77 -21.57
N GLY A 89 6.40 -0.46 -22.58
CA GLY A 89 7.86 -0.54 -22.49
C GLY A 89 8.42 0.39 -21.41
N CYS A 90 8.03 1.66 -21.42
CA CYS A 90 8.51 2.67 -20.47
C CYS A 90 8.06 2.36 -19.03
N THR A 91 6.81 1.94 -18.87
CA THR A 91 6.25 1.57 -17.56
C THR A 91 6.99 0.37 -16.97
N PHE A 92 7.21 -0.69 -17.77
CA PHE A 92 7.95 -1.86 -17.31
C PHE A 92 9.37 -1.48 -16.88
N ALA A 93 10.11 -0.74 -17.72
CA ALA A 93 11.47 -0.31 -17.41
C ALA A 93 11.54 0.56 -16.14
N SER A 94 10.56 1.46 -15.96
CA SER A 94 10.47 2.32 -14.78
C SER A 94 10.16 1.52 -13.51
N LEU A 95 9.25 0.55 -13.57
CA LEU A 95 8.93 -0.34 -12.44
C LEU A 95 10.11 -1.22 -12.07
N LEU A 96 10.86 -1.73 -13.06
CA LEU A 96 12.07 -2.51 -12.84
C LEU A 96 13.14 -1.65 -12.15
N ALA A 97 13.41 -0.46 -12.68
CA ALA A 97 14.38 0.47 -12.09
C ALA A 97 14.00 0.87 -10.65
N ALA A 98 12.72 1.18 -10.41
CA ALA A 98 12.22 1.50 -9.08
C ALA A 98 12.35 0.32 -8.11
N GLY A 99 12.03 -0.91 -8.56
CA GLY A 99 12.18 -2.11 -7.75
C GLY A 99 13.63 -2.36 -7.34
N ILE A 100 14.58 -2.18 -8.26
CA ILE A 100 16.02 -2.28 -7.98
C ILE A 100 16.44 -1.19 -6.98
N ALA A 101 16.00 0.05 -7.16
CA ALA A 101 16.30 1.16 -6.25
C ALA A 101 15.73 0.94 -4.82
N GLN A 102 14.65 0.16 -4.70
CA GLN A 102 14.08 -0.27 -3.42
C GLN A 102 14.84 -1.45 -2.76
N GLY A 103 15.96 -1.90 -3.33
CA GLY A 103 16.79 -2.97 -2.78
C GLY A 103 16.37 -4.38 -3.20
N ARG A 104 15.44 -4.54 -4.16
CA ARG A 104 15.13 -5.85 -4.74
C ARG A 104 16.30 -6.32 -5.61
N ASN A 105 16.58 -7.62 -5.61
CA ASN A 105 17.45 -8.19 -6.63
C ASN A 105 16.76 -8.08 -8.03
N ILE A 106 17.53 -8.24 -9.11
CA ILE A 106 17.06 -7.99 -10.48
C ILE A 106 15.91 -8.93 -10.87
N SER A 107 15.97 -10.20 -10.45
CA SER A 107 14.92 -11.18 -10.69
C SER A 107 13.60 -10.77 -10.03
N ASP A 108 13.65 -10.40 -8.75
CA ASP A 108 12.46 -9.98 -8.00
C ASP A 108 11.89 -8.68 -8.53
N ALA A 109 12.76 -7.74 -8.94
CA ALA A 109 12.35 -6.50 -9.58
C ALA A 109 11.70 -6.74 -10.96
N ALA A 110 12.21 -7.70 -11.74
CA ALA A 110 11.62 -8.11 -13.03
C ALA A 110 10.26 -8.77 -12.84
N GLN A 111 10.13 -9.68 -11.87
CA GLN A 111 8.84 -10.30 -11.53
C GLN A 111 7.82 -9.26 -11.07
N PHE A 112 8.24 -8.32 -10.21
CA PHE A 112 7.42 -7.20 -9.77
C PHE A 112 6.96 -6.34 -10.95
N ALA A 113 7.87 -5.93 -11.83
CA ALA A 113 7.56 -5.12 -13.00
C ALA A 113 6.59 -5.83 -13.95
N LYS A 114 6.76 -7.14 -14.15
CA LYS A 114 5.86 -7.98 -14.96
C LYS A 114 4.44 -8.00 -14.39
N ILE A 115 4.29 -8.28 -13.10
CA ILE A 115 2.98 -8.31 -12.43
C ILE A 115 2.31 -6.94 -12.54
N MET A 116 3.03 -5.87 -12.24
CA MET A 116 2.49 -4.52 -12.20
C MET A 116 2.11 -4.00 -13.59
N VAL A 117 2.95 -4.23 -14.61
CA VAL A 117 2.60 -3.81 -15.98
C VAL A 117 1.41 -4.60 -16.50
N THR A 118 1.31 -5.91 -16.24
CA THR A 118 0.16 -6.72 -16.66
C THR A 118 -1.13 -6.20 -16.04
N LYS A 119 -1.11 -5.92 -14.73
CA LYS A 119 -2.26 -5.30 -14.07
C LYS A 119 -2.57 -3.91 -14.66
N ALA A 120 -1.57 -3.12 -15.05
CA ALA A 120 -1.76 -1.80 -15.67
C ALA A 120 -2.39 -1.88 -17.07
N ILE A 121 -2.02 -2.91 -17.84
CA ILE A 121 -2.61 -3.22 -19.15
C ILE A 121 -4.08 -3.65 -18.96
N ASN A 122 -4.34 -4.52 -17.99
CA ASN A 122 -5.70 -4.98 -17.69
C ASN A 122 -6.64 -3.84 -17.25
N ASN A 123 -6.10 -2.80 -16.62
CA ASN A 123 -6.86 -1.61 -16.18
C ASN A 123 -6.71 -0.42 -17.14
N SER A 124 -6.22 -0.65 -18.36
CA SER A 124 -5.94 0.40 -19.33
C SER A 124 -7.17 1.27 -19.65
N ILE A 125 -6.92 2.53 -20.00
CA ILE A 125 -7.98 3.51 -20.28
C ILE A 125 -7.93 3.89 -21.76
N SER A 126 -9.07 3.74 -22.43
CA SER A 126 -9.26 4.24 -23.78
C SER A 126 -9.51 5.75 -23.76
N LEU A 127 -8.48 6.53 -24.12
CA LEU A 127 -8.58 7.99 -24.24
C LEU A 127 -8.54 8.38 -25.71
N GLY A 128 -9.56 9.12 -26.16
CA GLY A 128 -9.68 9.54 -27.57
C GLY A 128 -9.94 8.37 -28.53
N LYS A 129 -9.54 8.54 -29.79
CA LYS A 129 -9.79 7.58 -30.90
C LYS A 129 -8.57 6.69 -31.24
N GLY A 130 -7.44 6.86 -30.56
CA GLY A 130 -6.17 6.16 -30.83
C GLY A 130 -5.94 4.91 -29.95
N HIS A 131 -4.69 4.45 -29.88
CA HIS A 131 -4.29 3.43 -28.89
C HIS A 131 -4.39 4.06 -27.49
N GLY A 132 -5.14 3.46 -26.57
CA GLY A 132 -5.27 3.97 -25.20
C GLY A 132 -3.99 3.77 -24.38
N THR A 133 -3.98 4.37 -23.20
CA THR A 133 -2.83 4.35 -22.28
C THR A 133 -3.01 3.30 -21.20
N LEU A 134 -1.89 2.84 -20.65
CA LEU A 134 -1.89 2.06 -19.42
C LEU A 134 -2.41 2.88 -18.25
N ASN A 135 -3.01 2.17 -17.30
CA ASN A 135 -3.32 2.73 -16.00
C ASN A 135 -2.36 2.18 -14.96
N VAL A 136 -1.26 2.91 -14.72
CA VAL A 136 -0.22 2.51 -13.77
C VAL A 136 -0.67 2.71 -12.32
N GLY A 137 -1.71 3.53 -12.07
CA GLY A 137 -2.26 3.82 -10.75
C GLY A 137 -3.30 2.79 -10.28
N ILE A 138 -3.03 1.50 -10.45
CA ILE A 138 -4.02 0.40 -10.35
C ILE A 138 -4.75 0.37 -9.00
N GLU A 139 -4.04 0.58 -7.89
CA GLU A 139 -4.66 0.72 -6.56
C GLU A 139 -5.45 2.03 -6.45
N TYR A 140 -4.91 3.12 -6.98
CA TYR A 140 -5.51 4.44 -6.91
C TYR A 140 -6.84 4.50 -7.67
N TYR A 141 -6.89 4.01 -8.91
CA TYR A 141 -8.07 4.08 -9.77
C TYR A 141 -9.11 3.00 -9.46
N SER A 142 -8.71 1.80 -8.98
CA SER A 142 -9.66 0.79 -8.50
C SER A 142 -10.47 1.28 -7.30
N LEU A 143 -9.89 2.16 -6.47
CA LEU A 143 -10.56 2.76 -5.31
C LEU A 143 -11.27 4.08 -5.63
N LYS A 144 -10.71 4.90 -6.53
CA LYS A 144 -11.30 6.20 -6.95
C LYS A 144 -12.69 6.07 -7.58
N GLY A 145 -13.01 4.93 -8.19
CA GLY A 145 -14.36 4.62 -8.70
C GLY A 145 -15.31 3.95 -7.70
N LYS A 146 -14.83 3.54 -6.51
CA LYS A 146 -15.62 2.77 -5.52
C LYS A 146 -16.08 3.61 -4.33
N ASN A 147 -15.19 4.37 -3.70
CA ASN A 147 -15.54 5.24 -2.57
C ASN A 147 -14.38 6.16 -2.13
N GLU A 148 -14.68 7.42 -1.83
CA GLU A 148 -13.72 8.41 -1.29
C GLU A 148 -13.00 7.89 -0.02
N CYS A 149 -13.71 7.24 0.90
CA CYS A 149 -13.13 6.80 2.17
C CYS A 149 -12.02 5.75 1.95
N LEU A 150 -12.25 4.82 1.02
CA LEU A 150 -11.28 3.77 0.71
C LEU A 150 -10.03 4.34 0.04
N LEU A 151 -10.21 5.32 -0.85
CA LEU A 151 -9.09 6.01 -1.51
C LEU A 151 -8.22 6.77 -0.51
N GLU A 152 -8.84 7.57 0.36
CA GLU A 152 -8.11 8.36 1.37
C GLU A 152 -7.39 7.47 2.39
N LEU A 153 -7.99 6.34 2.78
CA LEU A 153 -7.31 5.35 3.62
C LEU A 153 -6.10 4.73 2.92
N GLN A 154 -6.24 4.33 1.66
CA GLN A 154 -5.12 3.74 0.92
C GLN A 154 -3.97 4.73 0.76
N LYS A 155 -4.26 6.00 0.45
CA LYS A 155 -3.24 7.06 0.40
C LYS A 155 -2.51 7.20 1.73
N ALA A 156 -3.25 7.29 2.82
CA ALA A 156 -2.69 7.50 4.15
C ALA A 156 -1.86 6.30 4.63
N VAL A 157 -2.30 5.07 4.38
CA VAL A 157 -1.52 3.89 4.77
C VAL A 157 -0.25 3.76 3.92
N ASN A 158 -0.31 4.07 2.63
CA ASN A 158 0.88 4.06 1.78
C ASN A 158 1.91 5.05 2.33
N TYR A 159 1.48 6.27 2.71
CA TYR A 159 2.35 7.24 3.37
C TYR A 159 2.91 6.72 4.70
N LEU A 160 2.10 6.02 5.51
CA LEU A 160 2.51 5.42 6.77
C LEU A 160 3.54 4.28 6.58
N MET A 161 3.38 3.43 5.56
CA MET A 161 4.28 2.30 5.28
C MET A 161 5.69 2.74 4.87
N TYR A 162 5.84 3.91 4.22
CA TYR A 162 7.15 4.47 3.88
C TYR A 162 7.90 5.06 5.10
N ARG A 163 7.34 4.96 6.31
CA ARG A 163 7.96 5.45 7.54
C ARG A 163 8.30 4.26 8.43
N LYS A 164 9.46 4.31 9.11
CA LYS A 164 9.94 3.27 10.05
C LYS A 164 9.18 3.30 11.39
N LEU A 165 7.85 3.26 11.32
CA LEU A 165 6.92 3.44 12.44
C LEU A 165 6.60 2.15 13.19
N GLY A 166 7.28 1.03 12.90
CA GLY A 166 6.98 -0.28 13.47
C GLY A 166 6.96 -0.29 15.01
N LYS A 167 7.77 0.55 15.66
CA LYS A 167 7.81 0.69 17.14
C LYS A 167 6.50 1.22 17.75
N LEU A 168 5.67 1.89 16.95
CA LEU A 168 4.36 2.40 17.36
C LEU A 168 3.22 1.41 17.10
N ILE A 169 3.48 0.25 16.51
CA ILE A 169 2.46 -0.77 16.29
C ILE A 169 2.38 -1.68 17.54
N PRO A 170 1.19 -1.85 18.17
CA PRO A 170 0.99 -2.70 19.34
C PRO A 170 1.00 -4.20 18.97
N GLU A 171 1.02 -5.08 19.97
CA GLU A 171 1.00 -6.52 19.73
C GLU A 171 -0.30 -6.98 19.06
N VAL A 172 -1.43 -6.40 19.48
CA VAL A 172 -2.74 -6.63 18.84
C VAL A 172 -2.90 -5.95 17.48
N SER A 173 -1.83 -5.37 16.93
CA SER A 173 -1.79 -4.63 15.66
C SER A 173 -2.62 -3.34 15.66
N SER A 174 -2.39 -2.48 14.67
CA SER A 174 -3.10 -1.20 14.52
C SER A 174 -4.21 -1.29 13.47
N ASN A 175 -5.20 -0.42 13.53
CA ASN A 175 -6.09 -0.19 12.40
C ASN A 175 -6.35 1.31 12.22
N LEU A 176 -6.11 1.81 11.01
CA LEU A 176 -6.46 3.15 10.59
C LEU A 176 -7.84 3.09 9.93
N VAL A 177 -8.80 3.83 10.47
CA VAL A 177 -10.19 3.80 10.00
C VAL A 177 -10.68 5.15 9.50
N TYR A 178 -11.69 5.14 8.62
CA TYR A 178 -12.33 6.34 8.11
C TYR A 178 -13.81 6.11 7.83
N ALA A 179 -14.65 6.92 8.44
CA ALA A 179 -16.10 6.83 8.34
C ALA A 179 -16.68 7.66 7.19
N LYS A 180 -17.76 7.17 6.58
CA LYS A 180 -18.62 8.00 5.71
C LYS A 180 -19.17 9.19 6.51
N LYS A 181 -19.52 10.28 5.80
CA LYS A 181 -20.06 11.50 6.43
C LYS A 181 -21.34 11.24 7.22
N ASP A 182 -22.15 10.30 6.76
CA ASP A 182 -23.44 9.89 7.32
C ASP A 182 -23.36 8.57 8.11
N ALA A 183 -22.16 8.12 8.51
CA ALA A 183 -21.98 6.83 9.15
C ALA A 183 -22.76 6.74 10.48
N ARG A 184 -23.58 5.69 10.61
CA ARG A 184 -24.37 5.36 11.80
C ARG A 184 -23.96 4.04 12.45
N ASN A 185 -23.25 3.19 11.71
CA ASN A 185 -22.82 1.88 12.16
C ASN A 185 -21.45 1.50 11.56
N GLU A 186 -20.86 0.43 12.08
CA GLU A 186 -19.51 -0.03 11.73
C GLU A 186 -19.38 -0.44 10.26
N LYS A 187 -20.47 -0.91 9.63
CA LYS A 187 -20.48 -1.24 8.20
C LYS A 187 -20.28 -0.01 7.30
N GLN A 188 -20.44 1.20 7.84
CA GLN A 188 -20.17 2.46 7.14
C GLN A 188 -18.80 3.05 7.49
N VAL A 189 -17.97 2.33 8.25
CA VAL A 189 -16.60 2.71 8.58
C VAL A 189 -15.63 1.79 7.85
N ALA A 190 -14.72 2.38 7.08
CA ALA A 190 -13.68 1.65 6.39
C ALA A 190 -12.43 1.49 7.26
N GLY A 191 -11.69 0.41 7.07
CA GLY A 191 -10.41 0.12 7.70
C GLY A 191 -9.69 -1.00 6.95
N PHE A 192 -8.63 -1.55 7.52
CA PHE A 192 -7.81 -2.59 6.87
C PHE A 192 -8.15 -3.99 7.41
N PRO A 193 -8.71 -4.90 6.59
CA PRO A 193 -8.82 -6.31 6.94
C PRO A 193 -7.43 -6.90 7.16
N GLY A 194 -7.27 -7.68 8.23
CA GLY A 194 -5.96 -8.19 8.66
C GLY A 194 -5.09 -7.17 9.41
N ARG A 195 -5.57 -5.92 9.58
CA ARG A 195 -4.92 -4.85 10.36
C ARG A 195 -3.58 -4.38 9.76
N ILE A 196 -2.98 -3.40 10.42
CA ILE A 196 -1.62 -2.89 10.16
C ILE A 196 -0.70 -3.57 11.17
N ILE A 197 0.17 -4.44 10.67
CA ILE A 197 1.08 -5.27 11.48
C ILE A 197 2.49 -4.69 11.48
N ARG A 198 3.27 -5.06 12.50
CA ARG A 198 4.68 -4.72 12.60
C ARG A 198 5.52 -5.76 11.85
N VAL A 199 6.37 -5.30 10.94
CA VAL A 199 7.41 -6.13 10.30
C VAL A 199 8.74 -5.45 10.54
N LEU A 200 9.53 -5.97 11.48
CA LEU A 200 10.76 -5.32 11.97
C LEU A 200 10.47 -3.89 12.47
N ASP A 201 11.02 -2.88 11.78
CA ASP A 201 10.81 -1.46 12.10
C ASP A 201 9.76 -0.80 11.18
N GLU A 202 9.07 -1.57 10.35
CA GLU A 202 8.08 -1.08 9.40
C GLU A 202 6.65 -1.47 9.80
N ALA A 203 5.70 -0.74 9.24
CA ALA A 203 4.28 -1.07 9.31
C ALA A 203 3.85 -1.62 7.94
N HIS A 204 3.08 -2.71 7.94
CA HIS A 204 2.63 -3.38 6.72
C HIS A 204 1.12 -3.67 6.79
N VAL A 205 0.45 -3.61 5.64
CA VAL A 205 -0.92 -4.11 5.47
C VAL A 205 -0.93 -5.30 4.53
N VAL A 206 -1.84 -6.24 4.81
CA VAL A 206 -1.99 -7.45 4.00
C VAL A 206 -2.93 -7.21 2.81
N THR A 207 -3.94 -6.36 3.01
CA THR A 207 -5.03 -6.15 2.04
C THR A 207 -5.44 -4.68 1.94
N ASN A 208 -6.13 -4.33 0.86
CA ASN A 208 -6.71 -3.01 0.65
C ASN A 208 -7.83 -2.72 1.66
N PRO A 209 -8.14 -1.44 1.94
CA PRO A 209 -9.17 -1.09 2.91
C PRO A 209 -10.55 -1.51 2.42
N GLN A 210 -11.42 -1.86 3.38
CA GLN A 210 -12.81 -2.24 3.15
C GLN A 210 -13.71 -1.68 4.26
N PHE A 211 -14.99 -1.51 3.94
CA PHE A 211 -16.01 -1.16 4.91
C PHE A 211 -16.31 -2.33 5.87
N GLY A 212 -16.52 -2.04 7.15
CA GLY A 212 -16.78 -3.06 8.18
C GLY A 212 -15.54 -3.84 8.61
N ALA A 213 -14.33 -3.39 8.25
CA ALA A 213 -13.09 -4.13 8.53
C ALA A 213 -12.61 -4.06 9.99
N SER A 214 -13.15 -3.15 10.82
CA SER A 214 -12.74 -3.00 12.22
C SER A 214 -13.88 -2.51 13.09
N GLY A 215 -14.44 -3.38 13.94
CA GLY A 215 -15.49 -2.97 14.89
C GLY A 215 -14.96 -2.05 15.99
N HIS A 216 -13.85 -2.44 16.64
CA HIS A 216 -13.23 -1.71 17.75
C HIS A 216 -12.93 -0.24 17.42
N MET A 217 -12.26 0.01 16.29
CA MET A 217 -11.93 1.39 15.88
C MET A 217 -13.12 2.11 15.23
N ALA A 218 -14.06 1.39 14.63
CA ALA A 218 -15.30 2.00 14.17
C ALA A 218 -16.14 2.56 15.32
N HIS A 219 -16.26 1.86 16.45
CA HIS A 219 -16.94 2.40 17.64
C HIS A 219 -16.29 3.69 18.13
N VAL A 220 -14.95 3.77 18.16
CA VAL A 220 -14.23 4.99 18.55
C VAL A 220 -14.62 6.15 17.65
N VAL A 221 -14.50 5.99 16.33
CA VAL A 221 -14.83 7.06 15.38
C VAL A 221 -16.31 7.44 15.42
N LEU A 222 -17.22 6.46 15.46
CA LEU A 222 -18.65 6.73 15.54
C LEU A 222 -19.03 7.47 16.82
N THR A 223 -18.38 7.16 17.95
CA THR A 223 -18.58 7.88 19.21
C THR A 223 -18.12 9.32 19.09
N VAL A 224 -16.93 9.56 18.52
CA VAL A 224 -16.40 10.90 18.30
C VAL A 224 -17.30 11.71 17.35
N MET A 225 -17.83 11.08 16.29
CA MET A 225 -18.74 11.72 15.32
C MET A 225 -20.07 12.18 15.94
N LYS A 226 -20.53 11.55 17.04
CA LYS A 226 -21.73 12.00 17.77
C LYS A 226 -21.51 13.38 18.41
N HIS A 227 -20.26 13.71 18.76
CA HIS A 227 -19.87 14.99 19.36
C HIS A 227 -19.45 16.01 18.29
N ASP A 228 -18.66 15.58 17.30
CA ASP A 228 -18.25 16.41 16.15
C ASP A 228 -18.15 15.56 14.88
N ALA A 229 -19.12 15.73 13.98
CA ALA A 229 -19.22 14.96 12.73
C ALA A 229 -18.07 15.22 11.74
N SER A 230 -17.23 16.24 11.97
CA SER A 230 -16.04 16.48 11.15
C SER A 230 -14.88 15.51 11.45
N TYR A 231 -14.85 14.92 12.65
CA TYR A 231 -13.84 13.93 13.06
C TYR A 231 -14.24 12.53 12.64
N ARG A 232 -13.78 12.10 11.47
CA ARG A 232 -14.21 10.84 10.85
C ARG A 232 -13.12 9.78 10.81
N SER A 233 -11.93 10.02 11.36
CA SER A 233 -10.82 9.07 11.30
C SER A 233 -10.14 8.89 12.65
N ALA A 234 -9.63 7.68 12.88
CA ALA A 234 -8.81 7.38 14.03
C ALA A 234 -7.86 6.21 13.74
N MET A 235 -6.79 6.12 14.53
CA MET A 235 -5.88 4.97 14.53
C MET A 235 -5.46 4.64 15.95
N ASN A 236 -5.43 3.35 16.29
CA ASN A 236 -4.80 2.90 17.53
C ASN A 236 -3.31 2.67 17.33
N ILE A 237 -2.49 3.06 18.31
CA ILE A 237 -1.04 2.84 18.35
C ILE A 237 -0.62 2.33 19.74
N LYS A 238 0.56 1.72 19.80
CA LYS A 238 1.14 1.19 21.03
C LYS A 238 1.24 2.25 22.11
N TYR A 239 0.74 1.91 23.29
CA TYR A 239 0.94 2.72 24.48
C TYR A 239 2.36 2.57 25.02
N ALA A 240 2.97 3.70 25.34
CA ALA A 240 4.12 3.82 26.23
C ALA A 240 4.03 5.19 26.91
N GLU A 241 4.46 5.31 28.17
CA GLU A 241 4.46 6.58 28.89
C GLU A 241 5.25 7.66 28.13
N LYS A 242 6.43 7.29 27.60
CA LYS A 242 7.24 8.15 26.74
C LYS A 242 6.45 8.69 25.53
N THR A 243 5.65 7.85 24.88
CA THR A 243 4.83 8.27 23.72
C THR A 243 3.77 9.29 24.14
N VAL A 244 3.10 9.07 25.28
CA VAL A 244 2.10 10.00 25.83
C VAL A 244 2.74 11.35 26.17
N ASP A 245 3.92 11.34 26.78
CA ASP A 245 4.64 12.57 27.13
C ASP A 245 5.07 13.34 25.88
N ILE A 246 5.51 12.64 24.84
CA ILE A 246 5.81 13.26 23.55
C ILE A 246 4.56 13.89 22.94
N CYS A 247 3.41 13.21 22.95
CA CYS A 247 2.15 13.78 22.48
C CYS A 247 1.84 15.13 23.14
N LYS A 248 2.01 15.21 24.47
CA LYS A 248 1.84 16.48 25.21
C LYS A 248 2.88 17.52 24.80
N LYS A 249 4.17 17.14 24.69
CA LYS A 249 5.26 18.04 24.29
C LYS A 249 5.08 18.63 22.90
N VAL A 250 4.54 17.88 21.94
CA VAL A 250 4.26 18.39 20.59
C VAL A 250 2.98 19.25 20.51
N GLY A 251 2.32 19.48 21.64
CA GLY A 251 1.17 20.38 21.76
C GLY A 251 -0.18 19.73 21.47
N PHE A 252 -0.28 18.39 21.49
CA PHE A 252 -1.55 17.71 21.33
C PHE A 252 -2.41 17.76 22.58
N ALA A 253 -3.72 17.90 22.39
CA ALA A 253 -4.68 17.70 23.47
C ALA A 253 -4.77 16.20 23.80
N VAL A 254 -4.26 15.82 24.98
CA VAL A 254 -4.21 14.43 25.43
C VAL A 254 -5.16 14.21 26.60
N LYS A 255 -6.05 13.23 26.47
CA LYS A 255 -6.98 12.79 27.52
C LYS A 255 -6.91 11.28 27.72
N SER A 256 -7.45 10.80 28.83
CA SER A 256 -7.48 9.38 29.16
C SER A 256 -8.72 8.99 29.94
N PHE A 257 -9.03 7.70 29.93
CA PHE A 257 -10.00 7.09 30.84
C PHE A 257 -9.38 5.86 31.52
N ASP A 258 -9.88 5.52 32.71
CA ASP A 258 -9.55 4.27 33.39
C ASP A 258 -10.70 3.28 33.19
N ARG A 259 -10.36 2.03 32.84
CA ARG A 259 -11.32 0.93 32.68
C ARG A 259 -11.88 0.45 34.00
N LYS A 260 -11.25 0.76 35.13
CA LYS A 260 -11.76 0.44 36.47
C LYS A 260 -13.05 1.19 36.79
N ASP A 261 -13.23 2.36 36.19
CA ASP A 261 -14.43 3.19 36.39
C ASP A 261 -15.62 2.74 35.52
N GLU A 262 -15.47 1.67 34.72
CA GLU A 262 -16.50 1.17 33.82
C GLU A 262 -17.67 0.54 34.61
N PRO A 263 -18.94 0.94 34.33
CA PRO A 263 -20.11 0.36 34.98
C PRO A 263 -20.19 -1.16 34.82
N ILE A 264 -20.30 -1.88 35.94
CA ILE A 264 -20.25 -3.35 36.00
C ILE A 264 -21.39 -3.99 35.20
N GLU A 265 -22.57 -3.38 35.21
CA GLU A 265 -23.81 -3.89 34.61
C GLU A 265 -23.77 -4.05 33.08
N LYS A 266 -22.76 -3.50 32.40
CA LYS A 266 -22.66 -3.49 30.92
C LYS A 266 -21.31 -3.96 30.40
N LYS A 267 -20.44 -4.51 31.26
CA LYS A 267 -19.09 -4.97 30.90
C LYS A 267 -19.06 -6.08 29.84
N ASP A 268 -20.11 -6.90 29.78
CA ASP A 268 -20.17 -8.07 28.89
C ASP A 268 -20.64 -7.73 27.46
N LYS A 269 -21.08 -6.48 27.22
CA LYS A 269 -21.52 -6.06 25.88
C LYS A 269 -20.32 -5.68 25.02
N GLU A 270 -20.11 -6.40 23.93
CA GLU A 270 -19.04 -6.12 22.96
C GLU A 270 -19.11 -4.65 22.46
N GLY A 271 -17.96 -3.97 22.41
CA GLY A 271 -17.86 -2.56 22.01
C GLY A 271 -18.21 -1.52 23.09
N PHE A 272 -18.95 -1.91 24.15
CA PHE A 272 -19.45 -0.96 25.16
C PHE A 272 -18.33 -0.24 25.93
N SER A 273 -17.30 -0.95 26.38
CA SER A 273 -16.22 -0.37 27.19
C SER A 273 -15.52 0.80 26.50
N LEU A 274 -15.39 0.73 25.17
CA LEU A 274 -14.73 1.78 24.39
C LEU A 274 -15.64 2.97 24.17
N GLU A 275 -16.88 2.71 23.75
CA GLU A 275 -17.86 3.77 23.52
C GLU A 275 -18.04 4.57 24.82
N TRP A 276 -18.22 3.89 25.96
CA TRP A 276 -18.31 4.52 27.26
C TRP A 276 -17.04 5.32 27.61
N GLY A 277 -15.84 4.73 27.47
CA GLY A 277 -14.59 5.38 27.87
C GLY A 277 -14.26 6.62 27.03
N VAL A 278 -14.49 6.53 25.72
CA VAL A 278 -14.35 7.66 24.80
C VAL A 278 -15.42 8.71 25.10
N ASN A 279 -16.68 8.32 25.29
CA ASN A 279 -17.75 9.26 25.59
C ASN A 279 -17.51 10.01 26.91
N LYS A 280 -17.06 9.32 27.97
CA LYS A 280 -16.67 9.94 29.25
C LYS A 280 -15.62 11.02 29.06
N VAL A 281 -14.61 10.76 28.22
CA VAL A 281 -13.57 11.75 27.89
C VAL A 281 -14.14 12.95 27.14
N LEU A 282 -15.04 12.72 26.18
CA LEU A 282 -15.62 13.76 25.35
C LEU A 282 -16.60 14.64 26.13
N GLU A 283 -17.44 14.07 27.00
CA GLU A 283 -18.36 14.84 27.86
C GLU A 283 -17.63 15.76 28.85
N GLN A 284 -16.42 15.38 29.26
CA GLN A 284 -15.56 16.17 30.15
C GLN A 284 -14.66 17.17 29.40
N SER A 285 -14.78 17.26 28.07
CA SER A 285 -13.91 18.08 27.23
C SER A 285 -14.72 19.03 26.37
N LYS A 286 -14.30 20.30 26.31
CA LYS A 286 -14.94 21.31 25.42
C LYS A 286 -14.57 21.13 23.94
N ILE A 287 -13.51 20.37 23.67
CA ILE A 287 -12.98 20.10 22.33
C ILE A 287 -12.71 18.60 22.17
N ILE A 288 -12.75 18.10 20.94
CA ILE A 288 -12.28 16.75 20.64
C ILE A 288 -10.75 16.73 20.85
N PRO A 289 -10.22 15.90 21.77
CA PRO A 289 -8.78 15.79 21.97
C PRO A 289 -8.13 15.11 20.75
N ASP A 290 -6.86 15.41 20.49
CA ASP A 290 -6.09 14.72 19.46
C ASP A 290 -5.82 13.26 19.84
N ILE A 291 -5.65 13.00 21.14
CA ILE A 291 -5.22 11.72 21.68
C ILE A 291 -6.13 11.30 22.84
N ILE A 292 -6.63 10.07 22.78
CA ILE A 292 -7.29 9.39 23.90
C ILE A 292 -6.54 8.10 24.22
N TYR A 293 -6.05 7.92 25.44
CA TYR A 293 -5.38 6.68 25.84
C TYR A 293 -6.02 6.00 27.05
N ASP A 294 -5.74 4.71 27.21
CA ASP A 294 -6.05 3.94 28.42
C ASP A 294 -4.86 3.07 28.82
N LYS A 295 -4.68 2.84 30.12
CA LYS A 295 -3.59 2.02 30.66
C LYS A 295 -3.90 0.51 30.63
N GLY A 296 -4.87 0.10 29.81
CA GLY A 296 -5.28 -1.29 29.72
C GLY A 296 -6.06 -1.76 30.95
N GLY A 297 -6.14 -3.07 31.10
CA GLY A 297 -6.79 -3.74 32.22
C GLY A 297 -6.52 -5.23 32.16
N TRP A 298 -7.15 -6.02 33.02
CA TRP A 298 -6.99 -7.47 32.98
C TRP A 298 -7.40 -8.02 31.60
N GLY A 299 -6.45 -8.67 30.90
CA GLY A 299 -6.64 -9.18 29.54
C GLY A 299 -6.76 -8.12 28.43
N LYS A 300 -6.55 -6.82 28.71
CA LYS A 300 -6.67 -5.73 27.73
C LYS A 300 -5.35 -4.94 27.63
N GLU A 301 -4.70 -4.99 26.47
CA GLU A 301 -3.47 -4.24 26.19
C GLU A 301 -3.71 -2.72 26.34
N PRO A 302 -2.81 -1.97 26.99
CA PRO A 302 -2.84 -0.51 27.02
C PRO A 302 -2.78 0.09 25.60
N MET A 303 -3.50 1.17 25.35
CA MET A 303 -3.68 1.67 23.98
C MET A 303 -3.75 3.20 23.90
N ILE A 304 -3.10 3.77 22.89
CA ILE A 304 -3.26 5.17 22.48
C ILE A 304 -4.15 5.20 21.22
N ARG A 305 -5.13 6.11 21.18
CA ARG A 305 -5.98 6.36 20.01
C ARG A 305 -5.73 7.77 19.53
N VAL A 306 -5.30 7.90 18.29
CA VAL A 306 -5.08 9.18 17.61
C VAL A 306 -6.33 9.51 16.81
N LEU A 307 -6.93 10.67 17.06
CA LEU A 307 -8.15 11.14 16.41
C LEU A 307 -7.82 12.20 15.35
N GLY A 308 -8.60 12.21 14.27
CA GLY A 308 -8.43 13.20 13.21
C GLY A 308 -9.65 13.35 12.30
N LYS A 309 -9.63 14.39 11.48
CA LYS A 309 -10.71 14.70 10.55
C LYS A 309 -10.72 13.77 9.33
N ASN A 310 -9.54 13.32 8.92
CA ASN A 310 -9.33 12.40 7.81
C ASN A 310 -8.09 11.52 8.05
N PRO A 311 -7.86 10.48 7.25
CA PRO A 311 -6.76 9.54 7.46
C PRO A 311 -5.37 10.18 7.45
N LEU A 312 -5.14 11.15 6.56
CA LEU A 312 -3.85 11.82 6.44
C LEU A 312 -3.54 12.69 7.66
N ASP A 313 -4.55 13.36 8.22
CA ASP A 313 -4.46 14.11 9.48
C ASP A 313 -3.98 13.19 10.63
N VAL A 314 -4.60 12.02 10.79
CA VAL A 314 -4.19 11.02 11.80
C VAL A 314 -2.75 10.57 11.59
N VAL A 315 -2.38 10.23 10.35
CA VAL A 315 -1.01 9.78 10.03
C VAL A 315 0.03 10.87 10.26
N ASN A 316 -0.27 12.13 9.92
CA ASN A 316 0.61 13.28 10.17
C ASN A 316 0.84 13.50 11.67
N LYS A 317 -0.20 13.32 12.50
CA LYS A 317 -0.05 13.39 13.96
C LYS A 317 0.89 12.29 14.48
N ILE A 318 0.72 11.06 14.00
CA ILE A 318 1.59 9.92 14.36
C ILE A 318 3.04 10.18 13.94
N GLU A 319 3.27 10.68 12.72
CA GLU A 319 4.60 11.03 12.24
C GLU A 319 5.26 12.10 13.12
N ARG A 320 4.49 13.12 13.54
CA ARG A 320 4.99 14.18 14.43
C ARG A 320 5.44 13.61 15.79
N VAL A 321 4.69 12.68 16.36
CA VAL A 321 5.08 11.97 17.59
C VAL A 321 6.33 11.15 17.37
N PHE A 322 6.40 10.41 16.26
CA PHE A 322 7.54 9.55 15.95
C PHE A 322 8.85 10.30 15.76
N LYS A 323 8.83 11.51 15.16
CA LYS A 323 10.02 12.36 15.01
C LYS A 323 10.69 12.75 16.33
N HIS A 324 10.00 12.58 17.46
CA HIS A 324 10.48 12.92 18.80
C HIS A 324 10.71 11.69 19.69
N LEU A 325 10.58 10.47 19.14
CA LEU A 325 10.76 9.20 19.87
C LEU A 325 12.21 8.70 19.86
#